data_AF-A0A7K3PRA0-F1
#
_entry.id   AF-A0A7K3PRA0-F1
#
_cell.length_a   1.000
_cell.length_b   1.000
_cell.length_c   1.000
_cell.angle_alpha   90.00
_cell.angle_beta   90.00
_cell.angle_gamma   90.00
#
_symmetry.space_group_name_H-M   'P 1'
#
loop_
_entity.id
_entity.type
_entity.pdbx_description
1 polymer ?
#
loop_
_entity_poly.entity_id
_entity_poly.type
_entity_poly.pdbx_seq_one_letter_code
_entity_poly.pdbx_strand_id
1 'polypeptide(L)' 'MQEAPELTTAADPAAEAFRANEEAHGVLVQELRAKLAAARLGGGERARARHTARGKLLPR' A
#
# COMPACT_ATOMS: atom_id res chain seq x y z
N MET A 1 13.76 5.84 36.04
CA MET A 1 13.00 5.13 34.99
C MET A 1 13.90 3.99 34.53
N GLN A 2 13.44 2.74 34.57
CA GLN A 2 14.21 1.62 34.02
C GLN A 2 13.99 1.62 32.50
N GLU A 3 15.07 1.58 31.72
CA GLU A 3 15.02 1.46 30.26
C GLU A 3 14.44 0.09 29.85
N ALA A 4 13.65 0.08 28.78
CA ALA A 4 13.10 -1.14 28.23
C ALA A 4 14.21 -2.00 27.58
N PRO A 5 14.12 -3.34 27.67
CA PRO A 5 15.12 -4.22 27.09
C PRO A 5 15.12 -4.17 25.55
N GLU A 6 16.30 -4.27 24.96
CA GLU A 6 16.49 -4.28 23.51
C GLU A 6 15.96 -5.58 22.89
N LEU A 7 15.31 -5.46 21.73
CA LEU A 7 14.85 -6.60 20.94
C LEU A 7 15.90 -6.98 19.91
N THR A 8 16.30 -8.25 19.91
CA THR A 8 17.18 -8.80 18.88
C THR A 8 16.37 -9.44 17.77
N THR A 9 16.90 -9.41 16.54
CA THR A 9 16.26 -10.03 15.38
C THR A 9 16.98 -11.33 15.01
N ALA A 10 16.21 -12.35 14.65
CA ALA A 10 16.71 -13.57 14.04
C ALA A 10 16.62 -13.52 12.50
N ALA A 11 16.08 -12.44 11.92
CA ALA A 11 15.98 -12.30 10.49
C ALA A 11 17.36 -11.99 9.89
N ASP A 12 17.76 -12.80 8.91
CA ASP A 12 18.98 -12.60 8.10
C ASP A 12 18.59 -12.13 6.69
N PRO A 13 18.84 -10.86 6.33
CA PRO A 13 18.54 -10.34 4.99
C PRO A 13 19.30 -11.01 3.85
N ALA A 14 20.43 -11.68 4.13
CA ALA A 14 21.21 -12.38 3.12
C ALA A 14 20.70 -13.82 2.87
N ALA A 15 19.83 -14.34 3.74
CA ALA A 15 19.29 -15.68 3.61
C ALA A 15 18.30 -15.79 2.44
N GLU A 16 18.33 -16.93 1.74
CA GLU A 16 17.44 -17.20 0.61
C GLU A 16 15.95 -17.12 1.01
N ALA A 17 15.59 -17.66 2.18
CA ALA A 17 14.24 -17.59 2.68
C ALA A 17 13.77 -16.15 2.93
N PHE A 18 14.66 -15.25 3.34
CA PHE A 18 14.33 -13.84 3.50
C PHE A 18 14.02 -13.19 2.15
N ARG A 19 14.84 -13.45 1.13
CA ARG A 19 14.63 -12.95 -0.24
C ARG A 19 13.31 -13.46 -0.83
N ALA A 20 13.01 -14.74 -0.68
CA ALA A 20 11.75 -15.32 -1.13
C ALA A 20 10.53 -14.68 -0.45
N ASN A 21 10.61 -14.42 0.86
CA ASN A 21 9.56 -13.73 1.59
C ASN A 21 9.40 -12.27 1.15
N GLU A 22 10.51 -11.56 0.95
CA GLU A 22 10.51 -10.17 0.46
C GLU A 22 9.85 -10.08 -0.92
N GLU A 23 10.20 -10.97 -1.85
CA GLU A 23 9.60 -11.01 -3.18
C GLU A 23 8.09 -11.28 -3.10
N ALA A 24 7.67 -12.30 -2.34
CA ALA A 24 6.27 -12.65 -2.18
C ALA A 24 5.46 -11.48 -1.58
N HIS A 25 5.99 -10.84 -0.54
CA HIS A 25 5.37 -9.65 0.05
C HIS A 25 5.34 -8.47 -0.94
N GLY A 26 6.41 -8.31 -1.73
CA GLY A 26 6.48 -7.31 -2.79
C GLY A 26 5.32 -7.44 -3.79
N VAL A 27 5.03 -8.66 -4.25
CA VAL A 27 3.89 -8.95 -5.14
C VAL A 27 2.57 -8.53 -4.49
N LEU A 28 2.33 -8.94 -3.24
CA LEU A 28 1.10 -8.61 -2.51
C LEU A 28 0.93 -7.09 -2.32
N VAL A 29 2.01 -6.38 -2.03
CA VAL A 29 2.00 -4.91 -1.91
C VAL A 29 1.61 -4.26 -3.24
N GLN A 30 2.14 -4.73 -4.37
CA GLN A 30 1.78 -4.18 -5.67
C GLN A 30 0.32 -4.45 -6.02
N GLU A 31 -0.19 -5.66 -5.76
CA GLU A 31 -1.60 -5.97 -5.93
C GLU A 31 -2.50 -5.07 -5.08
N LEU A 32 -2.14 -4.87 -3.81
CA LEU A 32 -2.88 -4.00 -2.90
C LEU A 32 -2.91 -2.57 -3.43
N ARG A 33 -1.76 -2.04 -3.88
CA ARG A 33 -1.66 -0.69 -4.46
C ARG A 33 -2.54 -0.55 -5.69
N ALA A 34 -2.57 -1.55 -6.58
CA ALA A 34 -3.42 -1.54 -7.76
C ALA A 34 -4.92 -1.52 -7.37
N LYS A 35 -5.33 -2.38 -6.43
CA LYS A 35 -6.71 -2.43 -5.92
C LYS A 35 -7.13 -1.11 -5.27
N LEU A 36 -6.24 -0.51 -4.47
CA LEU A 36 -6.48 0.80 -3.85
C LEU A 36 -6.57 1.91 -4.90
N ALA A 37 -5.72 1.92 -5.92
CA ALA A 37 -5.80 2.89 -7.01
C ALA A 37 -7.14 2.82 -7.74
N ALA A 38 -7.63 1.60 -8.05
CA ALA A 38 -8.95 1.40 -8.64
C ALA A 38 -10.07 1.90 -7.72
N ALA A 39 -10.03 1.55 -6.43
CA ALA A 39 -11.02 1.99 -5.45
C ALA A 39 -11.05 3.53 -5.27
N ARG A 40 -9.90 4.20 -5.39
CA ARG A 40 -9.79 5.66 -5.32
C ARG A 40 -10.51 6.37 -6.46
N LEU A 41 -10.77 5.71 -7.59
CA LEU A 41 -11.57 6.26 -8.68
C LEU A 41 -13.05 6.44 -8.31
N GLY A 42 -13.53 5.79 -7.24
CA GLY A 42 -14.92 5.87 -6.80
C GLY A 42 -15.88 5.42 -7.90
N GLY A 43 -16.77 6.32 -8.36
CA GLY A 43 -17.69 6.06 -9.48
C GLY A 43 -17.04 5.97 -10.87
N GLY A 44 -15.71 5.88 -10.94
CA GLY A 44 -14.93 5.83 -12.18
C GLY A 44 -14.77 7.19 -12.86
N GLU A 45 -13.97 7.22 -13.93
CA GLU A 45 -13.60 8.43 -14.67
C GLU A 45 -14.81 9.27 -15.11
N ARG A 46 -15.87 8.61 -15.60
CA ARG A 46 -17.09 9.32 -16.04
C ARG A 46 -17.77 10.06 -14.89
N ALA A 47 -17.84 9.47 -13.70
CA ALA A 47 -18.48 10.14 -12.56
C ALA A 47 -17.62 11.29 -12.05
N ARG A 48 -16.30 11.11 -12.02
CA ARG A 48 -15.34 12.17 -11.68
C ARG A 48 -15.46 13.36 -12.62
N ALA A 49 -15.46 13.12 -13.93
CA ALA A 49 -15.60 14.16 -14.94
C ALA A 49 -16.92 14.95 -14.80
N ARG A 50 -18.04 14.28 -14.52
CA ARG A 50 -19.32 14.96 -14.26
C ARG A 50 -19.27 15.83 -12.99
N HIS A 51 -18.57 15.36 -11.96
CA HIS A 51 -18.46 16.09 -10.70
C HIS A 51 -17.62 17.36 -10.86
N THR A 52 -16.46 17.25 -11.52
CA THR A 52 -15.57 18.39 -11.79
C THR A 52 -16.15 19.36 -12.81
N ALA A 53 -16.88 18.88 -13.84
CA ALA A 53 -17.57 19.73 -14.80
C ALA A 53 -18.64 20.63 -14.15
N ARG A 54 -19.13 20.26 -12.95
CA ARG A 54 -20.05 21.07 -12.14
C ARG A 54 -19.31 22.04 -11.19
N GLY A 55 -17.99 22.21 -11.35
CA GLY A 55 -17.15 23.07 -10.50
C GLY A 55 -16.91 22.54 -9.09
N LYS A 56 -17.19 21.25 -8.83
CA LYS A 56 -17.06 20.64 -7.50
C LYS A 56 -15.72 19.93 -7.35
N LEU A 57 -15.13 20.03 -6.15
CA LEU A 57 -13.95 19.26 -5.76
C LEU A 57 -14.31 17.78 -5.56
N LEU A 58 -13.43 16.88 -5.99
CA LEU A 58 -13.60 15.45 -5.71
C LEU A 58 -13.55 15.17 -4.20
N PRO A 59 -14.18 14.09 -3.71
CA PRO A 59 -14.20 13.77 -2.27
C PRO A 59 -12.82 13.48 -1.65
N ARG A 60 -11.79 13.24 -2.48
CA ARG A 60 -10.40 13.02 -2.09
C ARG A 60 -9.48 13.72 -3.07
#